data_AF-A0A256XSJ5-F1
#
_entry.id   AF-A0A256XSJ5-F1
#
_cell.length_a   1.000
_cell.length_b   1.000
_cell.length_c   1.000
_cell.angle_alpha   90.00
_cell.angle_beta   90.00
_cell.angle_gamma   90.00
#
_symmetry.space_group_name_H-M   'P 1'
#
loop_
_entity.id
_entity.type
_entity.pdbx_description
1 polymer ?
#
loop_
_entity_poly.entity_id
_entity_poly.type
_entity_poly.pdbx_seq_one_letter_code
_entity_poly.pdbx_strand_id
1 'polypeptide(L)'
;MMSEIEDKIRRVKKSLRSINYVVGDVSAKELVDYMCGETFSSDKTTLGDVLGNEYLLVHEVVEIGELKKMGRRIDRHVIVDSPKIIIYSAHLTALEVELSYALYKKDFDWIRMRLKQFKDSVLENDPYLPAELRPQAIILFHKFCSIVGLFK
;
A
#
# COMPACT_ATOMS: atom_id res chain seq x y z
N MET A 1 -11.17 8.01 18.64
CA MET A 1 -10.36 6.93 18.02
C MET A 1 -11.03 6.31 16.80
N MET A 2 -12.01 5.39 16.92
CA MET A 2 -12.59 4.73 15.73
C MET A 2 -13.25 5.71 14.74
N SER A 3 -14.03 6.67 15.25
CA SER A 3 -14.63 7.74 14.42
C SER A 3 -13.59 8.60 13.69
N GLU A 4 -12.45 8.87 14.31
CA GLU A 4 -11.37 9.64 13.68
C GLU A 4 -10.68 8.86 12.56
N ILE A 5 -10.54 7.54 12.73
CA ILE A 5 -10.03 6.65 11.70
C ILE A 5 -11.02 6.61 10.52
N GLU A 6 -12.32 6.45 10.77
CA GLU A 6 -13.35 6.50 9.73
C GLU A 6 -13.30 7.82 8.94
N ASP A 7 -13.13 8.94 9.63
CA ASP A 7 -12.99 10.25 9.01
C ASP A 7 -11.74 10.37 8.14
N LYS A 8 -10.61 9.79 8.58
CA LYS A 8 -9.37 9.73 7.81
C LYS A 8 -9.55 8.86 6.56
N ILE A 9 -10.16 7.67 6.68
CA ILE A 9 -10.46 6.78 5.55
C ILE A 9 -11.37 7.49 4.54
N ARG A 10 -12.43 8.15 5.01
CA ARG A 10 -13.34 8.93 4.16
C ARG A 10 -12.63 10.05 3.42
N ARG A 11 -11.68 10.75 4.06
CA ARG A 11 -10.84 11.77 3.40
C ARG A 11 -9.95 11.15 2.33
N VAL A 12 -9.29 10.03 2.62
CA VAL A 12 -8.48 9.29 1.63
C VAL A 12 -9.31 8.88 0.41
N LYS A 13 -10.49 8.28 0.62
CA LYS A 13 -11.42 7.91 -0.46
C LYS A 13 -11.84 9.10 -1.31
N LYS A 14 -11.99 10.29 -0.71
CA LYS A 14 -12.28 11.52 -1.44
C LYS A 14 -11.06 12.00 -2.24
N SER A 15 -9.87 12.00 -1.64
CA SER A 15 -8.62 12.41 -2.29
C SER A 15 -8.28 11.53 -3.49
N LEU A 16 -8.45 10.22 -3.39
CA LEU A 16 -8.12 9.27 -4.46
C LEU A 16 -8.97 9.46 -5.73
N ARG A 17 -10.15 10.07 -5.63
CA ARG A 17 -10.94 10.46 -6.81
C ARG A 17 -10.22 11.47 -7.70
N SER A 18 -9.31 12.27 -7.15
CA SER A 18 -8.51 13.24 -7.95
C SER A 18 -7.56 12.58 -8.93
N ILE A 19 -7.20 11.31 -8.70
CA ILE A 19 -6.41 10.48 -9.61
C ILE A 19 -7.24 9.38 -10.27
N ASN A 20 -8.58 9.57 -10.31
CA ASN A 20 -9.55 8.62 -10.87
C ASN A 20 -9.51 7.22 -10.23
N TYR A 21 -9.05 7.11 -8.98
CA TYR A 21 -9.06 5.86 -8.24
C TYR A 21 -10.24 5.79 -7.26
N VAL A 22 -10.97 4.68 -7.28
CA VAL A 22 -12.11 4.44 -6.37
C VAL A 22 -11.83 3.19 -5.53
N VAL A 23 -11.58 3.41 -4.25
CA VAL A 23 -11.48 2.33 -3.26
C VAL A 23 -12.87 1.83 -2.90
N GLY A 24 -13.00 0.52 -2.69
CA GLY A 24 -14.19 -0.10 -2.13
C GLY A 24 -14.49 0.36 -0.70
N ASP A 25 -15.40 -0.35 -0.03
CA ASP A 25 -15.68 -0.05 1.37
C ASP A 25 -14.58 -0.59 2.29
N VAL A 26 -14.10 0.25 3.20
CA VAL A 26 -13.06 -0.08 4.18
C VAL A 26 -13.46 0.60 5.47
N SER A 27 -13.63 -0.18 6.53
CA SER A 27 -13.97 0.33 7.85
C SER A 27 -12.73 0.56 8.71
N ALA A 28 -12.86 1.39 9.74
CA ALA A 28 -11.84 1.59 10.75
C ALA A 28 -11.46 0.29 11.47
N LYS A 29 -12.44 -0.60 11.70
CA LYS A 29 -12.17 -1.91 12.30
C LYS A 29 -11.30 -2.77 11.40
N GLU A 30 -11.59 -2.82 10.10
CA GLU A 30 -10.79 -3.58 9.14
C GLU A 30 -9.36 -3.03 9.05
N LEU A 31 -9.19 -1.71 9.03
CA LEU A 31 -7.85 -1.10 9.06
C LEU A 31 -7.08 -1.47 10.34
N VAL A 32 -7.73 -1.42 11.50
CA VAL A 32 -7.09 -1.77 12.78
C VAL A 32 -6.75 -3.25 12.84
N ASP A 33 -7.65 -4.13 12.42
CA ASP A 33 -7.39 -5.57 12.41
C ASP A 33 -6.29 -5.94 11.42
N TYR A 34 -6.25 -5.30 10.24
CA TYR A 34 -5.18 -5.48 9.27
C TYR A 34 -3.81 -5.05 9.82
N MET A 35 -3.72 -3.82 10.34
CA MET A 35 -2.46 -3.23 10.83
C MET A 35 -1.94 -3.86 12.12
N CYS A 36 -2.83 -4.47 12.92
CA CYS A 36 -2.46 -5.15 14.17
C CYS A 36 -2.56 -6.67 14.06
N GLY A 37 -2.70 -7.18 12.83
CA GLY A 37 -2.79 -8.60 12.54
C GLY A 37 -1.42 -9.29 12.52
N GLU A 38 -1.46 -10.60 12.39
CA GLU A 38 -0.29 -11.41 12.12
C GLU A 38 0.20 -11.19 10.69
N THR A 39 1.51 -11.07 10.52
CA THR A 39 2.16 -10.96 9.22
C THR A 39 3.30 -11.96 9.12
N PHE A 40 3.58 -12.43 7.90
CA PHE A 40 4.78 -13.22 7.62
C PHE A 40 6.02 -12.35 7.39
N SER A 41 5.85 -11.03 7.20
CA SER A 41 6.95 -10.09 7.01
C SER A 41 7.47 -9.57 8.35
N SER A 42 8.72 -9.08 8.37
CA SER A 42 9.28 -8.39 9.54
C SER A 42 8.99 -6.89 9.55
N ASP A 43 7.92 -6.46 8.86
CA ASP A 43 7.54 -5.05 8.81
C ASP A 43 7.19 -4.54 10.22
N LYS A 44 7.60 -3.30 10.51
CA LYS A 44 7.44 -2.62 11.79
C LYS A 44 6.58 -1.37 11.70
N THR A 45 6.02 -1.05 10.53
CA THR A 45 5.09 0.07 10.38
C THR A 45 3.89 -0.11 11.30
N THR A 46 3.68 0.86 12.19
CA THR A 46 2.60 0.81 13.17
C THR A 46 1.34 1.51 12.65
N LEU A 47 0.19 1.22 13.26
CA LEU A 47 -1.04 1.99 13.00
C LEU A 47 -0.84 3.50 13.26
N GLY A 48 0.01 3.87 14.23
CA GLY A 48 0.32 5.27 14.51
C GLY A 48 1.05 5.95 13.35
N ASP A 49 2.04 5.27 12.76
CA ASP A 49 2.79 5.75 11.59
C ASP A 49 1.85 5.95 10.40
N VAL A 50 0.98 4.97 10.13
CA VAL A 50 -0.02 5.01 9.05
C VAL A 50 -1.00 6.16 9.26
N LEU A 51 -1.56 6.31 10.46
CA LEU A 51 -2.49 7.41 10.74
C LEU A 51 -1.80 8.77 10.73
N GLY A 52 -0.49 8.84 10.97
CA GLY A 52 0.32 10.06 10.95
C GLY A 52 0.76 10.51 9.56
N ASN A 53 0.70 9.64 8.55
CA ASN A 53 1.20 9.91 7.21
C ASN A 53 0.11 9.66 6.15
N GLU A 54 -0.23 10.70 5.36
CA GLU A 54 -1.33 10.59 4.40
C GLU A 54 -1.09 9.54 3.30
N TYR A 55 0.17 9.33 2.89
CA TYR A 55 0.52 8.38 1.83
C TYR A 55 0.51 6.95 2.35
N LEU A 56 1.03 6.70 3.55
CA LEU A 56 0.91 5.37 4.18
C LEU A 56 -0.55 5.00 4.40
N LEU A 57 -1.40 5.94 4.84
CA LEU A 57 -2.84 5.67 4.96
C LEU A 57 -3.50 5.39 3.61
N VAL A 58 -3.10 6.11 2.55
CA VAL A 58 -3.55 5.80 1.18
C VAL A 58 -3.18 4.38 0.81
N HIS A 59 -1.93 3.98 1.04
CA HIS A 59 -1.41 2.64 0.77
C HIS A 59 -2.28 1.58 1.45
N GLU A 60 -2.43 1.64 2.77
CA GLU A 60 -3.17 0.63 3.53
C GLU A 60 -4.66 0.56 3.14
N VAL A 61 -5.31 1.72 2.95
CA VAL A 61 -6.73 1.75 2.55
C VAL A 61 -6.93 1.15 1.16
N VAL A 62 -5.99 1.37 0.23
CA VAL A 62 -6.04 0.76 -1.10
C VAL A 62 -5.76 -0.73 -1.01
N GLU A 63 -4.74 -1.17 -0.27
CA GLU A 63 -4.38 -2.58 -0.14
C GLU A 63 -5.54 -3.41 0.42
N ILE A 64 -6.16 -2.93 1.50
CA ILE A 64 -7.37 -3.54 2.08
C ILE A 64 -8.51 -3.58 1.06
N GLY A 65 -8.72 -2.48 0.33
CA GLY A 65 -9.73 -2.41 -0.72
C GLY A 65 -9.53 -3.44 -1.83
N GLU A 66 -8.29 -3.66 -2.28
CA GLU A 66 -7.95 -4.65 -3.30
C GLU A 66 -8.08 -6.08 -2.77
N LEU A 67 -7.64 -6.36 -1.55
CA LEU A 67 -7.84 -7.67 -0.91
C LEU A 67 -9.33 -8.05 -0.88
N LYS A 68 -10.21 -7.09 -0.57
CA LYS A 68 -11.67 -7.30 -0.62
C LYS A 68 -12.17 -7.58 -2.04
N LYS A 69 -11.68 -6.86 -3.06
CA LYS A 69 -12.02 -7.14 -4.47
C LYS A 69 -11.57 -8.54 -4.91
N MET A 70 -10.48 -9.04 -4.34
CA MET A 70 -9.96 -10.41 -4.52
C MET A 70 -10.68 -11.44 -3.63
N GLY A 71 -11.79 -11.07 -3.00
CA GLY A 71 -12.64 -11.95 -2.20
C GLY A 71 -12.04 -12.34 -0.85
N ARG A 72 -11.08 -11.57 -0.32
CA ARG A 72 -10.55 -11.79 1.03
C ARG A 72 -11.43 -11.10 2.06
N ARG A 73 -11.68 -11.78 3.17
CA ARG A 73 -12.22 -11.16 4.38
C ARG A 73 -11.07 -10.50 5.12
N ILE A 74 -11.28 -9.28 5.59
CA ILE A 74 -10.26 -8.53 6.33
C ILE A 74 -10.45 -8.81 7.82
N ASP A 75 -9.44 -9.42 8.41
CA ASP A 75 -9.30 -9.69 9.83
C ASP A 75 -7.80 -9.76 10.18
N ARG A 76 -7.50 -10.16 11.42
CA ARG A 76 -6.13 -10.19 11.95
C ARG A 76 -5.23 -11.28 11.36
N HIS A 77 -5.75 -12.21 10.56
CA HIS A 77 -4.97 -13.28 9.96
C HIS A 77 -4.94 -13.22 8.44
N VAL A 78 -5.63 -12.23 7.82
CA VAL A 78 -5.76 -12.14 6.36
C VAL A 78 -4.41 -12.21 5.62
N ILE A 79 -3.34 -11.66 6.18
CA ILE A 79 -2.00 -11.69 5.58
C ILE A 79 -1.42 -13.11 5.60
N VAL A 80 -1.49 -13.81 6.73
CA VAL A 80 -0.91 -15.16 6.88
C VAL A 80 -1.76 -16.26 6.25
N ASP A 81 -3.08 -16.09 6.22
CA ASP A 81 -4.04 -17.06 5.68
C ASP A 81 -4.22 -16.95 4.16
N SER A 82 -3.87 -15.80 3.58
CA SER A 82 -3.98 -15.60 2.13
C SER A 82 -2.74 -16.11 1.38
N PRO A 83 -2.91 -16.62 0.14
CA PRO A 83 -1.78 -16.90 -0.72
C PRO A 83 -0.91 -15.64 -0.93
N LYS A 84 0.42 -15.78 -0.84
CA LYS A 84 1.36 -14.64 -1.02
C LYS A 84 1.12 -13.88 -2.32
N ILE A 85 0.81 -14.59 -3.41
CA ILE A 85 0.46 -13.97 -4.69
C ILE A 85 -0.69 -12.95 -4.56
N ILE A 86 -1.69 -13.20 -3.71
CA ILE A 86 -2.80 -12.28 -3.47
C ILE A 86 -2.34 -11.07 -2.67
N ILE A 87 -1.60 -11.30 -1.57
CA ILE A 87 -1.08 -10.21 -0.73
C ILE A 87 -0.18 -9.28 -1.55
N TYR A 88 0.80 -9.82 -2.27
CA TYR A 88 1.71 -9.00 -3.07
C TYR A 88 1.02 -8.34 -4.26
N SER A 89 0.00 -8.95 -4.87
CA SER A 89 -0.77 -8.29 -5.94
C SER A 89 -1.52 -7.06 -5.42
N ALA A 90 -2.15 -7.17 -4.25
CA ALA A 90 -2.79 -6.04 -3.58
C ALA A 90 -1.76 -4.97 -3.19
N HIS A 91 -0.63 -5.38 -2.61
CA HIS A 91 0.46 -4.49 -2.21
C HIS A 91 1.04 -3.69 -3.39
N LEU A 92 1.32 -4.33 -4.52
CA LEU A 92 1.84 -3.65 -5.70
C LEU A 92 0.84 -2.64 -6.29
N THR A 93 -0.46 -2.98 -6.24
CA THR A 93 -1.52 -2.05 -6.65
C THR A 93 -1.59 -0.86 -5.69
N ALA A 94 -1.53 -1.10 -4.38
CA ALA A 94 -1.52 -0.06 -3.37
C ALA A 94 -0.31 0.88 -3.52
N LEU A 95 0.88 0.33 -3.74
CA LEU A 95 2.09 1.11 -3.97
C LEU A 95 1.99 1.97 -5.24
N GLU A 96 1.46 1.43 -6.34
CA GLU A 96 1.24 2.22 -7.56
C GLU A 96 0.30 3.41 -7.32
N VAL A 97 -0.79 3.19 -6.58
CA VAL A 97 -1.77 4.23 -6.25
C VAL A 97 -1.17 5.26 -5.28
N GLU A 98 -0.43 4.83 -4.27
CA GLU A 98 0.32 5.68 -3.34
C GLU A 98 1.24 6.63 -4.10
N LEU A 99 2.10 6.08 -4.97
CA LEU A 99 3.07 6.86 -5.74
C LEU A 99 2.39 7.77 -6.78
N SER A 100 1.29 7.31 -7.38
CA SER A 100 0.48 8.14 -8.29
C SER A 100 -0.16 9.32 -7.57
N TYR A 101 -0.65 9.12 -6.34
CA TYR A 101 -1.22 10.18 -5.52
C TYR A 101 -0.14 11.17 -5.05
N ALA A 102 1.02 10.68 -4.62
CA ALA A 102 2.17 11.53 -4.31
C ALA A 102 2.63 12.34 -5.53
N LEU A 103 2.60 11.75 -6.72
CA LEU A 103 2.93 12.44 -7.97
C LEU A 103 1.92 13.55 -8.29
N TYR A 104 0.62 13.28 -8.13
CA TYR A 104 -0.44 14.29 -8.25
C TYR A 104 -0.23 15.47 -7.27
N LYS A 105 0.22 15.17 -6.06
CA LYS A 105 0.58 16.15 -5.02
C LYS A 105 1.93 16.82 -5.25
N LYS A 106 2.70 16.39 -6.26
CA LYS A 106 4.06 16.82 -6.59
C LYS A 106 5.07 16.60 -5.47
N ASP A 107 4.82 15.61 -4.62
CA ASP A 107 5.70 15.23 -3.52
C ASP A 107 6.75 14.23 -4.00
N PHE A 108 7.73 14.75 -4.73
CA PHE A 108 8.79 13.94 -5.30
C PHE A 108 9.74 13.35 -4.25
N ASP A 109 9.84 13.99 -3.08
CA ASP A 109 10.71 13.51 -2.00
C ASP A 109 10.11 12.26 -1.35
N TRP A 110 8.80 12.23 -1.13
CA TRP A 110 8.09 11.01 -0.75
C TRP A 110 8.32 9.88 -1.76
N ILE A 111 8.13 10.16 -3.06
CA ILE A 111 8.31 9.14 -4.12
C ILE A 111 9.73 8.58 -4.09
N ARG A 112 10.77 9.44 -4.02
CA ARG A 112 12.17 8.96 -4.00
C ARG A 112 12.47 8.13 -2.77
N MET A 113 12.03 8.58 -1.60
CA MET A 113 12.19 7.86 -0.35
C MET A 113 11.50 6.49 -0.41
N ARG A 114 10.24 6.46 -0.87
CA ARG A 114 9.43 5.24 -0.95
C ARG A 114 9.99 4.24 -1.97
N LEU A 115 10.47 4.71 -3.12
CA LEU A 115 11.14 3.85 -4.11
C LEU A 115 12.42 3.24 -3.57
N LYS A 116 13.22 4.01 -2.82
CA LYS A 116 14.41 3.46 -2.15
C LYS A 116 14.02 2.35 -1.16
N GLN A 117 13.04 2.62 -0.31
CA GLN A 117 12.52 1.61 0.62
C GLN A 117 12.01 0.37 -0.11
N PHE A 118 11.20 0.52 -1.15
CA PHE A 118 10.65 -0.60 -1.92
C PHE A 118 11.75 -1.44 -2.59
N LYS A 119 12.77 -0.79 -3.14
CA LYS A 119 13.93 -1.49 -3.70
C LYS A 119 14.62 -2.34 -2.62
N ASP A 120 14.97 -1.70 -1.51
CA ASP A 120 15.73 -2.34 -0.44
C ASP A 120 14.90 -3.46 0.23
N SER A 121 13.63 -3.20 0.57
CA SER A 121 12.82 -4.10 1.40
C SER A 121 12.04 -5.15 0.62
N VAL A 122 11.68 -4.90 -0.65
CA VAL A 122 10.85 -5.81 -1.47
C VAL A 122 11.64 -6.44 -2.61
N LEU A 123 12.33 -5.64 -3.43
CA LEU A 123 13.00 -6.17 -4.62
C LEU A 123 14.25 -6.98 -4.27
N GLU A 124 15.07 -6.50 -3.35
CA GLU A 124 16.37 -7.10 -3.06
C GLU A 124 16.33 -8.11 -1.91
N ASN A 125 15.60 -7.81 -0.83
CA ASN A 125 15.74 -8.55 0.43
C ASN A 125 14.49 -9.34 0.87
N ASP A 126 13.41 -9.33 0.09
CA ASP A 126 12.17 -10.03 0.48
C ASP A 126 12.15 -11.50 0.00
N PRO A 127 12.23 -12.48 0.93
CA PRO A 127 12.17 -13.89 0.57
C PRO A 127 10.76 -14.37 0.21
N TYR A 128 9.73 -13.56 0.47
CA TYR A 128 8.33 -13.94 0.28
C TYR A 128 7.71 -13.38 -1.00
N LEU A 129 8.39 -12.46 -1.69
CA LEU A 129 7.96 -11.95 -2.99
C LEU A 129 7.83 -13.11 -4.00
N PRO A 130 6.62 -13.39 -4.52
CA PRO A 130 6.42 -14.43 -5.52
C PRO A 130 7.21 -14.15 -6.79
N ALA A 131 7.85 -15.18 -7.35
CA ALA A 131 8.70 -15.05 -8.53
C ALA A 131 7.92 -14.51 -9.74
N GLU A 132 6.63 -14.85 -9.83
CA GLU A 132 5.70 -14.43 -10.88
C GLU A 132 5.40 -12.93 -10.84
N LEU A 133 5.48 -12.28 -9.66
CA LEU A 133 5.21 -10.86 -9.49
C LEU A 133 6.47 -9.99 -9.56
N ARG A 134 7.66 -10.58 -9.43
CA ARG A 134 8.93 -9.86 -9.52
C ARG A 134 9.06 -9.01 -10.79
N PRO A 135 8.69 -9.48 -11.99
CA PRO A 135 8.71 -8.64 -13.19
C PRO A 135 7.80 -7.41 -13.07
N GLN A 136 6.60 -7.57 -12.52
CA GLN A 136 5.65 -6.46 -12.34
C GLN A 136 6.17 -5.44 -11.33
N ALA A 137 6.74 -5.90 -10.22
CA ALA A 137 7.38 -5.06 -9.21
C ALA A 137 8.53 -4.23 -9.79
N ILE A 138 9.38 -4.82 -10.66
CA ILE A 138 10.46 -4.13 -11.36
C ILE A 138 9.92 -3.08 -12.34
N ILE A 139 8.88 -3.42 -13.12
CA ILE A 139 8.25 -2.48 -14.05
C ILE A 139 7.69 -1.26 -13.30
N LEU A 140 7.01 -1.50 -12.18
CA LEU A 140 6.48 -0.44 -11.32
C LEU A 140 7.59 0.47 -10.79
N PHE A 141 8.66 -0.12 -10.24
CA PHE A 141 9.81 0.62 -9.74
C PHE A 141 10.45 1.48 -10.84
N HIS A 142 10.69 0.91 -12.02
CA HIS A 142 11.28 1.63 -13.14
C HIS A 142 10.40 2.77 -13.67
N LYS A 143 9.09 2.56 -13.77
CA LYS A 143 8.12 3.58 -14.18
C LYS A 143 8.28 4.85 -13.32
N PHE A 144 8.25 4.71 -12.00
CA PHE A 144 8.33 5.87 -11.12
C PHE A 144 9.73 6.46 -11.00
N CYS A 145 10.79 5.63 -11.00
CA CYS A 145 12.16 6.14 -11.08
C CYS A 145 12.40 7.00 -12.33
N SER A 146 11.84 6.61 -13.48
CA SER A 146 11.93 7.41 -14.71
C SER A 146 11.19 8.75 -14.55
N ILE A 147 10.01 8.76 -13.93
CA ILE A 147 9.22 9.98 -13.71
C ILE A 147 9.98 10.98 -12.81
N VAL A 148 10.65 10.50 -11.77
CA VAL A 148 11.35 11.36 -10.80
C VAL A 148 12.83 11.61 -11.11
N GLY A 149 13.32 11.12 -12.26
CA GLY A 149 14.68 11.33 -12.74
C GLY A 149 15.76 10.64 -11.91
N LEU A 150 15.46 9.46 -11.34
CA LEU A 150 16.41 8.67 -10.56
C LEU A 150 17.35 7.81 -11.42
N PHE A 151 17.02 7.61 -12.70
CA PHE A 151 17.95 7.09 -13.69
C PHE A 151 18.44 8.25 -14.54
N LYS A 152 19.75 8.52 -14.49
CA LYS A 152 20.47 9.34 -15.46
C LYS A 152 21.30 8.43 -16.33
#